data_AF-A0A7C0V310-F1
#
_entry.id   AF-A0A7C0V310-F1
#
_cell.length_a   1.000
_cell.length_b   1.000
_cell.length_c   1.000
_cell.angle_alpha   90.00
_cell.angle_beta   90.00
_cell.angle_gamma   90.00
#
_symmetry.space_group_name_H-M   'P 1'
#
loop_
_entity.id
_entity.type
_entity.pdbx_description
1 polymer ?
#
loop_
_entity_poly.entity_id
_entity_poly.type
_entity_poly.pdbx_seq_one_letter_code
_entity_poly.pdbx_strand_id
1 'polypeptide(L)'
;MNRSSSVGEKARLMADLIERWMNNPLAIGLLKFLSKRDERGRRIERILLEYAGLDAELSLGDKLGSIILKAFLKRVLKALKLDEEKIKRHLRIGYWRKGLASVLEGIACRGVERPFTASAPFLIVWNFTDACNLRCKHCYQRADRPKPDELSRGDALRAVDIMADAGVAYIAFSGGEPLMRPDFFEVAERVVEHDMGFSLATNGTLLT
;
A
#
# COMPACT_ATOMS: atom_id res chain seq x y z
N MET A 1 21.96 -27.98 6.93
CA MET A 1 21.77 -26.76 6.11
C MET A 1 20.91 -27.11 4.88
N ASN A 2 19.62 -26.76 4.87
CA ASN A 2 18.72 -27.03 3.73
C ASN A 2 17.59 -25.97 3.63
N ARG A 3 17.95 -24.68 3.78
CA ARG A 3 16.97 -23.56 3.74
C ARG A 3 16.66 -23.08 2.32
N SER A 4 17.45 -23.43 1.30
CA SER A 4 17.23 -23.00 -0.09
C SER A 4 16.15 -23.81 -0.82
N SER A 5 15.96 -25.09 -0.45
CA SER A 5 14.96 -25.98 -1.07
C SER A 5 13.52 -25.60 -0.71
N SER A 6 13.25 -25.19 0.54
CA SER A 6 11.88 -24.90 1.00
C SER A 6 11.31 -23.58 0.48
N VAL A 7 12.15 -22.56 0.24
CA VAL A 7 11.70 -21.26 -0.31
C VAL A 7 11.33 -21.42 -1.79
N GLY A 8 12.14 -22.14 -2.56
CA GLY A 8 11.88 -22.40 -3.98
C GLY A 8 10.65 -23.29 -4.22
N GLU A 9 10.34 -24.21 -3.32
CA GLU A 9 9.14 -25.04 -3.38
C GLU A 9 7.86 -24.25 -3.07
N LYS A 10 7.89 -23.41 -2.03
CA LYS A 10 6.77 -22.50 -1.70
C LYS A 10 6.50 -21.49 -2.81
N ALA A 11 7.55 -20.94 -3.42
CA ALA A 11 7.42 -20.01 -4.54
C ALA A 11 6.78 -20.67 -5.77
N ARG A 12 7.14 -21.93 -6.07
CA ARG A 12 6.53 -22.72 -7.15
C ARG A 12 5.06 -23.03 -6.87
N LEU A 13 4.74 -23.51 -5.68
CA LEU A 13 3.35 -23.75 -5.25
C LEU A 13 2.49 -22.48 -5.38
N MET A 14 3.04 -21.32 -5.01
CA MET A 14 2.35 -20.04 -5.16
C MET A 14 2.14 -19.67 -6.62
N ALA A 15 3.17 -19.82 -7.45
CA ALA A 15 3.09 -19.57 -8.88
C ALA A 15 2.02 -20.44 -9.55
N ASP A 16 2.02 -21.75 -9.28
CA ASP A 16 1.03 -22.68 -9.83
C ASP A 16 -0.39 -22.34 -9.39
N LEU A 17 -0.58 -21.92 -8.14
CA LEU A 17 -1.88 -21.55 -7.61
C LEU A 17 -2.40 -20.25 -8.23
N ILE A 18 -1.52 -19.27 -8.41
CA ILE A 18 -1.83 -18.00 -9.08
C ILE A 18 -2.11 -18.27 -10.56
N GLU A 19 -1.31 -19.09 -11.24
CA GLU A 19 -1.48 -19.44 -12.65
C GLU A 19 -2.81 -20.15 -12.89
N ARG A 20 -3.17 -21.13 -12.05
CA ARG A 20 -4.49 -21.80 -12.11
C ARG A 20 -5.65 -20.83 -11.91
N TRP A 21 -5.49 -19.86 -11.03
CA TRP A 21 -6.50 -18.85 -10.79
C TRP A 21 -6.60 -17.86 -11.95
N MET A 22 -5.47 -17.45 -12.53
CA MET A 22 -5.40 -16.59 -13.70
C MET A 22 -5.94 -17.26 -14.96
N ASN A 23 -5.76 -18.57 -15.11
CA ASN A 23 -6.29 -19.35 -16.22
C ASN A 23 -7.79 -19.64 -16.09
N ASN A 24 -8.47 -19.13 -15.06
CA ASN A 24 -9.92 -19.21 -14.91
C ASN A 24 -10.58 -17.88 -15.34
N PRO A 25 -11.25 -17.82 -16.51
CA PRO A 25 -11.86 -16.59 -17.01
C PRO A 25 -12.91 -15.98 -16.08
N LEU A 26 -13.64 -16.82 -15.32
CA LEU A 26 -14.63 -16.35 -14.36
C LEU A 26 -13.95 -15.68 -13.16
N ALA A 27 -12.85 -16.26 -12.68
CA ALA A 27 -12.08 -15.70 -11.58
C ALA A 27 -11.44 -14.35 -11.96
N ILE A 28 -10.84 -14.25 -13.15
CA ILE A 28 -10.30 -13.00 -13.66
C ILE A 28 -11.39 -11.97 -13.93
N GLY A 29 -12.52 -12.37 -14.51
CA GLY A 29 -13.67 -11.48 -14.74
C GLY A 29 -14.21 -10.89 -13.44
N LEU A 30 -14.34 -11.72 -12.39
CA LEU A 30 -14.70 -11.27 -11.06
C LEU A 30 -13.64 -10.33 -10.47
N LEU A 31 -12.36 -10.68 -10.56
CA LEU A 31 -11.29 -9.85 -10.02
C LEU A 31 -11.28 -8.48 -10.70
N LYS A 32 -11.44 -8.43 -12.03
CA LYS A 32 -11.58 -7.18 -12.79
C LYS A 32 -12.79 -6.36 -12.37
N PHE A 33 -13.91 -7.01 -12.04
CA PHE A 33 -15.08 -6.32 -11.48
C PHE A 33 -14.77 -5.73 -10.10
N LEU A 34 -14.14 -6.51 -9.21
CA LEU A 34 -13.77 -6.07 -7.86
C LEU A 34 -12.64 -5.03 -7.85
N SER A 35 -11.81 -4.97 -8.89
CA SER A 35 -10.77 -3.93 -9.03
C SER A 35 -11.32 -2.54 -9.35
N LYS A 36 -12.62 -2.41 -9.62
CA LYS A 36 -13.27 -1.12 -9.83
C LYS A 36 -13.54 -0.41 -8.50
N ARG A 37 -13.59 0.92 -8.57
CA ARG A 37 -14.08 1.77 -7.47
C ARG A 37 -15.59 1.99 -7.60
N ASP A 38 -16.25 2.24 -6.47
CA ASP A 38 -17.59 2.79 -6.40
C ASP A 38 -17.61 4.05 -5.52
N GLU A 39 -18.79 4.61 -5.28
CA GLU A 39 -19.00 5.78 -4.41
C GLU A 39 -18.47 5.60 -2.96
N ARG A 40 -18.21 4.35 -2.54
CA ARG A 40 -17.70 4.00 -1.21
C ARG A 40 -16.20 3.67 -1.23
N GLY A 41 -15.52 3.89 -2.35
CA GLY A 41 -14.08 3.67 -2.53
C GLY A 41 -13.71 2.35 -3.21
N ARG A 42 -12.57 1.77 -2.82
CA ARG A 42 -12.04 0.54 -3.44
C ARG A 42 -12.76 -0.69 -2.90
N ARG A 43 -13.39 -1.47 -3.80
CA ARG A 43 -14.15 -2.68 -3.40
C ARG A 43 -13.26 -3.74 -2.76
N ILE A 44 -12.07 -4.01 -3.32
CA ILE A 44 -11.13 -4.99 -2.75
C ILE A 44 -10.69 -4.59 -1.34
N GLU A 45 -10.39 -3.31 -1.10
CA GLU A 45 -9.99 -2.82 0.22
C GLU A 45 -11.09 -3.05 1.27
N ARG A 46 -12.35 -2.76 0.92
CA ARG A 46 -13.52 -3.02 1.78
C ARG A 46 -13.75 -4.50 2.05
N ILE A 47 -13.56 -5.36 1.05
CA ILE A 47 -13.64 -6.82 1.23
C ILE A 47 -12.52 -7.31 2.16
N LEU A 48 -11.31 -6.76 2.04
CA LEU A 48 -10.19 -7.08 2.93
C LEU A 48 -10.42 -6.59 4.36
N LEU A 49 -11.06 -5.41 4.52
CA LEU A 49 -11.49 -4.89 5.82
C LEU A 49 -12.48 -5.84 6.51
N GLU A 50 -13.49 -6.30 5.77
CA GLU A 50 -14.46 -7.28 6.25
C GLU A 50 -13.80 -8.64 6.55
N TYR A 51 -12.86 -9.08 5.72
CA TYR A 51 -12.07 -10.29 5.98
C TYR A 51 -11.20 -10.18 7.26
N ALA A 52 -10.77 -8.98 7.64
CA ALA A 52 -10.04 -8.70 8.88
C ALA A 52 -10.95 -8.69 10.13
N GLY A 53 -12.26 -8.87 9.96
CA GLY A 53 -13.27 -8.88 11.01
C GLY A 53 -13.67 -7.47 11.48
N LEU A 54 -13.52 -6.47 10.62
CA LEU A 54 -13.97 -5.10 10.86
C LEU A 54 -15.24 -4.82 10.04
N ASP A 55 -16.06 -3.90 10.52
CA ASP A 55 -17.28 -3.51 9.80
C ASP A 55 -16.93 -2.85 8.47
N ALA A 56 -17.55 -3.34 7.40
CA ALA A 56 -17.40 -2.78 6.07
C ALA A 56 -18.74 -2.80 5.35
N GLU A 57 -19.12 -1.66 4.76
CA GLU A 57 -20.30 -1.62 3.93
C GLU A 57 -20.04 -2.30 2.58
N LEU A 58 -20.67 -3.44 2.33
CA LEU A 58 -20.54 -4.20 1.08
C LEU A 58 -21.82 -4.12 0.26
N SER A 59 -21.71 -3.74 -1.03
CA SER A 59 -22.82 -3.85 -1.98
C SER A 59 -23.15 -5.33 -2.25
N LEU A 60 -24.30 -5.61 -2.86
CA LEU A 60 -24.68 -7.00 -3.16
C LEU A 60 -23.64 -7.71 -4.04
N GLY A 61 -23.06 -7.00 -5.02
CA GLY A 61 -21.98 -7.51 -5.85
C GLY A 61 -20.69 -7.78 -5.07
N ASP A 62 -20.36 -6.91 -4.10
CA ASP A 62 -19.18 -7.10 -3.26
C ASP A 62 -19.33 -8.27 -2.30
N LYS A 63 -20.55 -8.54 -1.80
CA LYS A 63 -20.83 -9.72 -0.96
C LYS A 63 -20.55 -11.01 -1.72
N LEU A 64 -21.00 -11.12 -2.97
CA LEU A 64 -20.72 -12.28 -3.81
C LEU A 64 -19.22 -12.41 -4.12
N GLY A 65 -18.58 -11.29 -4.47
CA GLY A 65 -17.14 -11.26 -4.72
C GLY A 65 -16.29 -11.58 -3.50
N SER A 66 -16.72 -11.15 -2.31
CA SER A 66 -16.07 -11.43 -1.03
C SER A 66 -15.94 -12.92 -0.77
N ILE A 67 -16.98 -13.71 -1.04
CA ILE A 67 -16.96 -15.18 -0.87
C ILE A 67 -15.81 -15.80 -1.68
N ILE A 68 -15.69 -15.42 -2.95
CA ILE A 68 -14.70 -15.99 -3.87
C ILE A 68 -13.29 -15.49 -3.52
N LEU A 69 -13.13 -14.18 -3.26
CA LEU A 69 -11.83 -13.62 -2.91
C LEU A 69 -11.31 -14.21 -1.59
N LYS A 70 -12.17 -14.36 -0.57
CA LYS A 70 -11.81 -15.00 0.71
C LYS A 70 -11.45 -16.47 0.53
N ALA A 71 -12.19 -17.21 -0.29
CA ALA A 71 -11.87 -18.60 -0.59
C ALA A 71 -10.49 -18.73 -1.26
N PHE A 72 -10.17 -17.82 -2.18
CA PHE A 72 -8.85 -17.73 -2.79
C PHE A 72 -7.75 -17.38 -1.77
N LEU A 73 -7.95 -16.33 -0.95
CA LEU A 73 -7.01 -15.95 0.10
C LEU A 73 -6.71 -17.13 1.04
N LYS A 74 -7.75 -17.82 1.54
CA LYS A 74 -7.57 -19.01 2.40
C LYS A 74 -6.75 -20.11 1.73
N ARG A 75 -6.93 -20.35 0.43
CA ARG A 75 -6.13 -21.31 -0.34
C ARG A 75 -4.66 -20.87 -0.44
N VAL A 76 -4.41 -19.59 -0.71
CA VAL A 76 -3.05 -19.01 -0.74
C VAL A 76 -2.37 -19.15 0.63
N LEU A 77 -3.06 -18.77 1.70
CA LEU A 77 -2.53 -18.85 3.07
C LEU A 77 -2.17 -20.30 3.45
N LYS A 78 -3.05 -21.26 3.12
CA LYS A 78 -2.80 -22.68 3.33
C LYS A 78 -1.58 -23.18 2.55
N ALA A 79 -1.46 -22.81 1.27
CA ALA A 79 -0.32 -23.20 0.43
C ALA A 79 1.01 -22.65 0.95
N LEU A 80 1.02 -21.41 1.45
CA LEU A 80 2.22 -20.76 2.00
C LEU A 80 2.53 -21.17 3.45
N LYS A 81 1.61 -21.89 4.11
CA LYS A 81 1.64 -22.21 5.54
C LYS A 81 1.70 -20.94 6.40
N LEU A 82 0.88 -19.95 6.04
CA LEU A 82 0.73 -18.70 6.77
C LEU A 82 -0.44 -18.80 7.75
N ASP A 83 -0.27 -18.16 8.91
CA ASP A 83 -1.29 -18.04 9.94
C ASP A 83 -2.36 -17.02 9.52
N GLU A 84 -3.59 -17.49 9.33
CA GLU A 84 -4.73 -16.66 8.93
C GLU A 84 -5.03 -15.55 9.93
N GLU A 85 -4.95 -15.81 11.24
CA GLU A 85 -5.22 -14.81 12.28
C GLU A 85 -4.11 -13.77 12.35
N LYS A 86 -2.87 -14.17 12.05
CA LYS A 86 -1.78 -13.20 11.85
C LYS A 86 -2.07 -12.30 10.65
N ILE A 87 -2.52 -12.84 9.52
CA ILE A 87 -2.81 -12.04 8.32
C ILE A 87 -3.99 -11.10 8.55
N LYS A 88 -5.09 -11.57 9.16
CA LYS A 88 -6.22 -10.71 9.53
C LYS A 88 -5.78 -9.55 10.42
N ARG A 89 -4.92 -9.79 11.42
CA ARG A 89 -4.35 -8.71 12.25
C ARG A 89 -3.59 -7.66 11.44
N HIS A 90 -2.78 -8.06 10.46
CA HIS A 90 -2.10 -7.10 9.59
C HIS A 90 -3.10 -6.34 8.71
N LEU A 91 -4.12 -7.01 8.19
CA LEU A 91 -5.18 -6.39 7.40
C LEU A 91 -6.09 -5.45 8.22
N ARG A 92 -5.95 -5.38 9.55
CA ARG A 92 -6.56 -4.28 10.34
C ARG A 92 -5.83 -2.97 10.19
N ILE A 93 -4.60 -2.99 9.68
CA ILE A 93 -3.78 -1.82 9.43
C ILE A 93 -4.00 -1.36 7.97
N GLY A 94 -4.38 -0.09 7.78
CA GLY A 94 -4.79 0.46 6.48
C GLY A 94 -3.78 0.23 5.34
N TYR A 95 -2.51 0.58 5.55
CA TYR A 95 -1.51 0.44 4.49
C TYR A 95 -1.25 -1.02 4.06
N TRP A 96 -1.44 -2.00 4.96
CA TRP A 96 -1.38 -3.42 4.59
C TRP A 96 -2.56 -3.81 3.68
N ARG A 97 -3.77 -3.32 3.98
CA ARG A 97 -4.93 -3.51 3.10
C ARG A 97 -4.71 -2.85 1.74
N LYS A 98 -4.29 -1.59 1.71
CA LYS A 98 -4.02 -0.85 0.47
C LYS A 98 -2.95 -1.54 -0.38
N GLY A 99 -1.87 -2.00 0.24
CA GLY A 99 -0.81 -2.73 -0.44
C GLY A 99 -1.31 -4.01 -1.10
N LEU A 100 -2.04 -4.85 -0.35
CA LEU A 100 -2.61 -6.07 -0.89
C LEU A 100 -3.64 -5.80 -1.99
N ALA A 101 -4.51 -4.79 -1.80
CA ALA A 101 -5.46 -4.36 -2.81
C ALA A 101 -4.75 -3.95 -4.11
N SER A 102 -3.65 -3.18 -4.02
CA SER A 102 -2.90 -2.73 -5.18
C SER A 102 -2.21 -3.88 -5.93
N VAL A 103 -1.81 -4.94 -5.22
CA VAL A 103 -1.31 -6.18 -5.84
C VAL A 103 -2.43 -6.90 -6.57
N LEU A 104 -3.56 -7.14 -5.92
CA LEU A 104 -4.70 -7.85 -6.51
C LEU A 104 -5.26 -7.12 -7.74
N GLU A 105 -5.37 -5.80 -7.68
CA GLU A 105 -5.79 -4.96 -8.80
C GLU A 105 -4.77 -4.97 -9.94
N GLY A 106 -3.47 -4.92 -9.62
CA GLY A 106 -2.40 -5.06 -10.62
C GLY A 106 -2.53 -6.37 -11.40
N ILE A 107 -2.73 -7.49 -10.69
CA ILE A 107 -2.98 -8.81 -11.29
C ILE A 107 -4.24 -8.81 -12.14
N ALA A 108 -5.32 -8.16 -11.69
CA ALA A 108 -6.57 -8.08 -12.44
C ALA A 108 -6.41 -7.36 -13.78
N CYS A 109 -5.67 -6.26 -13.78
CA CYS A 109 -5.53 -5.37 -14.92
C CYS A 109 -4.47 -5.86 -15.91
N ARG A 110 -3.32 -6.35 -15.41
CA ARG A 110 -2.12 -6.65 -16.21
C ARG A 110 -1.70 -8.11 -16.16
N GLY A 111 -2.31 -8.91 -15.30
CA GLY A 111 -1.83 -10.26 -15.01
C GLY A 111 -0.55 -10.26 -14.18
N VAL A 112 0.14 -11.39 -14.15
CA VAL A 112 1.41 -11.57 -13.46
C VAL A 112 2.53 -11.46 -14.49
N GLU A 113 3.00 -10.23 -14.68
CA GLU A 113 4.13 -9.90 -15.56
C GLU A 113 5.43 -9.70 -14.78
N ARG A 114 6.55 -9.64 -15.51
CA ARG A 114 7.87 -9.29 -14.96
C ARG A 114 8.44 -8.09 -15.74
N PRO A 115 8.82 -6.99 -15.06
CA PRO A 115 8.63 -6.73 -13.63
C PRO A 115 7.14 -6.62 -13.28
N PHE A 116 6.77 -6.99 -12.04
CA PHE A 116 5.38 -6.89 -11.60
C PHE A 116 4.98 -5.43 -11.40
N THR A 117 3.87 -5.02 -12.00
CA THR A 117 3.33 -3.66 -11.91
C THR A 117 2.02 -3.63 -11.13
N ALA A 118 2.07 -3.18 -9.86
CA ALA A 118 0.89 -2.95 -9.04
C ALA A 118 -0.04 -1.87 -9.65
N SER A 119 -1.28 -1.76 -9.18
CA SER A 119 -2.18 -0.70 -9.66
C SER A 119 -1.73 0.71 -9.23
N ALA A 120 -0.98 0.81 -8.13
CA ALA A 120 -0.44 2.04 -7.57
C ALA A 120 0.96 1.81 -6.99
N PRO A 121 1.80 2.86 -6.85
CA PRO A 121 3.04 2.77 -6.09
C PRO A 121 2.77 2.34 -4.64
N PHE A 122 3.49 1.33 -4.16
CA PHE A 122 3.34 0.91 -2.76
C PHE A 122 3.90 1.98 -1.80
N LEU A 123 5.07 2.52 -2.13
CA LEU A 123 5.79 3.51 -1.34
C LEU A 123 6.15 4.71 -2.21
N ILE A 124 5.87 5.91 -1.72
CA ILE A 124 6.40 7.16 -2.28
C ILE A 124 7.42 7.73 -1.29
N VAL A 125 8.65 7.95 -1.75
CA VAL A 125 9.64 8.71 -0.99
C VAL A 125 9.50 10.17 -1.39
N TRP A 126 9.04 10.99 -0.45
CA TRP A 126 8.75 12.40 -0.70
C TRP A 126 9.81 13.27 -0.04
N ASN A 127 10.63 13.94 -0.86
CA ASN A 127 11.44 15.05 -0.38
C ASN A 127 10.53 16.24 -0.07
N PHE A 128 10.12 16.31 1.19
CA PHE A 128 9.03 17.14 1.70
C PHE A 128 9.41 18.62 1.81
N THR A 129 10.69 18.89 2.03
CA THR A 129 11.30 20.23 1.98
C THR A 129 12.77 20.09 1.56
N ASP A 130 13.42 21.19 1.23
CA ASP A 130 14.87 21.31 1.10
C ASP A 130 15.50 21.98 2.33
N ALA A 131 14.69 22.51 3.24
CA ALA A 131 15.15 23.13 4.47
C ALA A 131 15.80 22.10 5.40
N CYS A 132 17.04 22.34 5.83
CA CYS A 132 17.71 21.48 6.82
C CYS A 132 18.49 22.33 7.82
N ASN A 133 18.48 21.96 9.10
CA ASN A 133 19.27 22.61 10.14
C ASN A 133 20.72 22.10 10.23
N LEU A 134 21.12 21.15 9.38
CA LEU A 134 22.49 20.60 9.30
C LEU A 134 23.09 20.74 7.90
N ARG A 135 24.42 20.60 7.78
CA ARG A 135 25.18 20.66 6.50
C ARG A 135 26.12 19.46 6.36
N CYS A 136 25.54 18.26 6.28
CA CYS A 136 26.31 17.01 6.25
C CYS A 136 27.17 16.88 4.98
N LYS A 137 28.45 16.50 5.12
CA LYS A 137 29.39 16.35 3.99
C LYS A 137 28.95 15.32 2.94
N HIS A 138 28.15 14.34 3.34
CA HIS A 138 27.63 13.26 2.48
C HIS A 138 26.17 13.48 2.05
N CYS A 139 25.61 14.69 2.21
CA CYS A 139 24.21 14.95 1.86
C CYS A 139 24.01 14.90 0.33
N TYR A 140 23.28 13.90 -0.15
CA TYR A 140 23.00 13.76 -1.58
C TYR A 140 22.11 14.90 -2.13
N GLN A 141 21.19 15.42 -1.30
CA GLN A 141 20.29 16.51 -1.68
C GLN A 141 20.99 17.89 -1.63
N ARG A 142 22.09 18.01 -0.88
CA ARG A 142 22.73 19.28 -0.52
C ARG A 142 21.72 20.30 0.02
N ALA A 143 20.84 19.80 0.89
CA ALA A 143 19.78 20.57 1.51
C ALA A 143 20.30 21.78 2.29
N ASP A 144 19.60 22.90 2.18
CA ASP A 144 19.97 24.17 2.78
C ASP A 144 18.75 24.90 3.33
N ARG A 145 18.12 25.73 2.51
CA ARG A 145 16.93 26.52 2.81
C ARG A 145 15.75 26.03 1.97
N PRO A 146 14.50 26.32 2.36
CA PRO A 146 13.35 25.96 1.54
C PRO A 146 13.54 26.44 0.10
N LYS A 147 13.20 25.60 -0.89
CA LYS A 147 13.19 26.03 -2.28
C LYS A 147 12.00 26.95 -2.55
N PRO A 148 12.13 27.91 -3.49
CA PRO A 148 11.03 28.83 -3.83
C PRO A 148 9.79 28.14 -4.40
N ASP A 149 9.96 26.94 -4.96
CA ASP A 149 8.93 26.13 -5.62
C ASP A 149 8.44 24.95 -4.75
N GLU A 150 8.71 24.97 -3.44
CA GLU A 150 8.12 23.99 -2.54
C GLU A 150 6.59 24.07 -2.51
N LEU A 151 5.95 22.91 -2.41
CA LEU A 151 4.50 22.82 -2.29
C LEU A 151 4.03 23.62 -1.07
N SER A 152 3.05 24.50 -1.26
CA SER A 152 2.39 25.16 -0.14
C SER A 152 1.71 24.12 0.77
N ARG A 153 1.33 24.50 1.98
CA ARG A 153 0.55 23.65 2.89
C ARG A 153 -0.67 23.04 2.20
N GLY A 154 -1.45 23.88 1.52
CA GLY A 154 -2.65 23.43 0.82
C GLY A 154 -2.32 22.46 -0.32
N ASP A 155 -1.21 22.64 -1.02
CA ASP A 155 -0.80 21.72 -2.10
C ASP A 155 -0.27 20.40 -1.55
N ALA A 156 0.42 20.43 -0.41
CA ALA A 156 0.91 19.23 0.26
C ALA A 156 -0.23 18.34 0.75
N LEU A 157 -1.26 18.94 1.36
CA LEU A 157 -2.47 18.20 1.76
C LEU A 157 -3.19 17.60 0.55
N ARG A 158 -3.35 18.39 -0.52
CA ARG A 158 -3.94 17.88 -1.77
C ARG A 158 -3.10 16.79 -2.43
N ALA A 159 -1.77 16.85 -2.32
CA ALA A 159 -0.90 15.79 -2.80
C ALA A 159 -1.15 14.49 -2.04
N VAL A 160 -1.34 14.55 -0.71
CA VAL A 160 -1.74 13.37 0.10
C VAL A 160 -3.08 12.80 -0.38
N ASP A 161 -4.07 13.66 -0.63
CA ASP A 161 -5.38 13.23 -1.14
C ASP A 161 -5.26 12.51 -2.49
N ILE A 162 -4.49 13.07 -3.43
CA ILE A 162 -4.25 12.48 -4.74
C ILE A 162 -3.52 11.13 -4.59
N MET A 163 -2.54 11.03 -3.71
CA MET A 163 -1.82 9.78 -3.44
C MET A 163 -2.75 8.71 -2.85
N ALA A 164 -3.59 9.07 -1.89
CA ALA A 164 -4.60 8.19 -1.32
C ALA A 164 -5.59 7.69 -2.37
N ASP A 165 -6.05 8.59 -3.24
CA ASP A 165 -6.97 8.25 -4.34
C ASP A 165 -6.31 7.41 -5.43
N ALA A 166 -5.01 7.58 -5.67
CA ALA A 166 -4.26 6.68 -6.53
C ALA A 166 -4.14 5.27 -5.92
N GLY A 167 -4.30 5.12 -4.59
CA GLY A 167 -4.17 3.85 -3.89
C GLY A 167 -2.76 3.59 -3.34
N VAL A 168 -1.99 4.65 -3.14
CA VAL A 168 -0.69 4.60 -2.45
C VAL A 168 -0.90 4.07 -1.04
N ALA A 169 -0.01 3.19 -0.59
CA ALA A 169 -0.12 2.58 0.72
C ALA A 169 0.73 3.31 1.76
N TYR A 170 1.89 3.84 1.36
CA TYR A 170 2.89 4.31 2.29
C TYR A 170 3.66 5.53 1.76
N ILE A 171 3.97 6.48 2.65
CA ILE A 171 4.81 7.65 2.35
C ILE A 171 6.05 7.64 3.24
N ALA A 172 7.23 7.77 2.67
CA ALA A 172 8.45 8.06 3.43
C ALA A 172 8.72 9.56 3.32
N PHE A 173 8.46 10.31 4.39
CA PHE A 173 8.86 11.70 4.50
C PHE A 173 10.39 11.77 4.58
N SER A 174 10.97 12.49 3.63
CA SER A 174 12.39 12.70 3.44
C SER A 174 12.61 14.18 3.13
N GLY A 175 13.86 14.54 2.90
CA GLY A 175 14.25 15.77 2.25
C GLY A 175 14.32 16.97 3.16
N GLY A 176 15.43 17.70 2.99
CA GLY A 176 15.94 18.53 4.05
C GLY A 176 15.90 17.77 5.37
N GLU A 177 15.42 18.44 6.40
CA GLU A 177 14.88 17.84 7.61
C GLU A 177 13.36 18.07 7.60
N PRO A 178 12.51 17.03 7.48
CA PRO A 178 11.06 17.22 7.42
C PRO A 178 10.49 17.98 8.62
N LEU A 179 11.08 17.82 9.81
CA LEU A 179 10.67 18.55 11.02
C LEU A 179 10.97 20.05 10.99
N MET A 180 11.74 20.54 10.01
CA MET A 180 11.93 21.99 9.79
C MET A 180 10.72 22.63 9.13
N ARG A 181 9.82 21.85 8.53
CA ARG A 181 8.65 22.34 7.82
C ARG A 181 7.46 22.48 8.79
N PRO A 182 6.88 23.69 9.00
CA PRO A 182 5.90 23.94 10.06
C PRO A 182 4.62 23.11 10.00
N ASP A 183 4.19 22.71 8.81
CA ASP A 183 2.97 21.94 8.54
C ASP A 183 3.19 20.42 8.51
N PHE A 184 4.36 19.92 8.93
CA PHE A 184 4.67 18.48 8.91
C PHE A 184 3.61 17.62 9.62
N PHE A 185 3.26 17.96 10.86
CA PHE A 185 2.34 17.14 11.65
C PHE A 185 0.94 17.09 11.04
N GLU A 186 0.48 18.20 10.46
CA GLU A 186 -0.80 18.26 9.79
C GLU A 186 -0.82 17.39 8.52
N VAL A 187 0.25 17.45 7.72
CA VAL A 187 0.37 16.59 6.53
C VAL A 187 0.48 15.12 6.93
N ALA A 188 1.23 14.79 8.00
CA ALA A 188 1.33 13.43 8.52
C ALA A 188 0.00 12.90 9.06
N GLU A 189 -0.78 13.73 9.76
CA GLU A 189 -2.13 13.41 10.21
C GLU A 189 -3.04 13.12 9.02
N ARG A 190 -2.98 13.94 7.97
CA ARG A 190 -3.73 13.72 6.72
C ARG A 190 -3.39 12.36 6.07
N VAL A 191 -2.13 11.91 6.15
CA VAL A 191 -1.74 10.57 5.66
C VAL A 191 -2.45 9.46 6.45
N VAL A 192 -2.50 9.60 7.78
CA VAL A 192 -3.13 8.63 8.67
C VAL A 192 -4.66 8.61 8.49
N GLU A 193 -5.30 9.77 8.32
CA GLU A 193 -6.73 9.87 8.01
C GLU A 193 -7.14 9.05 6.78
N HIS A 194 -6.23 8.94 5.81
CA HIS A 194 -6.44 8.16 4.59
C HIS A 194 -6.08 6.68 4.72
N ASP A 195 -5.87 6.16 5.93
CA ASP A 195 -5.46 4.78 6.18
C ASP A 195 -4.09 4.44 5.53
N MET A 196 -3.28 5.45 5.18
CA MET A 196 -1.91 5.25 4.70
C MET A 196 -0.93 5.20 5.87
N GLY A 197 0.19 4.51 5.66
CA GLY A 197 1.31 4.49 6.59
C GLY A 197 2.33 5.56 6.23
N PHE A 198 3.14 5.98 7.19
CA PHE A 198 4.32 6.76 6.89
C PHE A 198 5.53 6.40 7.72
N SER A 199 6.69 6.75 7.19
CA SER A 199 7.96 6.81 7.91
C SER A 199 8.56 8.21 7.81
N LEU A 200 9.39 8.56 8.78
CA LEU A 200 10.08 9.83 8.84
C LEU A 200 11.59 9.57 8.81
N ALA A 201 12.26 10.05 7.76
CA ALA A 201 13.71 10.16 7.73
C ALA A 201 14.11 11.52 8.34
N THR A 202 14.63 11.49 9.56
CA THR A 202 15.01 12.67 10.34
C THR A 202 16.45 12.56 10.85
N ASN A 203 17.11 13.70 11.04
CA ASN A 203 18.38 13.80 11.74
C ASN A 203 18.24 13.72 13.28
N GLY A 204 17.00 13.74 13.80
CA GLY A 204 16.69 13.52 15.21
C GLY A 204 16.90 14.73 16.13
N THR A 205 17.45 15.83 15.63
CA THR A 205 17.79 17.01 16.48
C THR A 205 16.57 17.83 16.91
N LEU A 206 15.43 17.65 16.24
CA LEU A 206 14.17 18.37 16.49
C LEU A 206 13.09 17.48 17.12
N LEU A 207 13.45 16.27 17.58
CA LEU A 207 12.52 15.41 18.32
C LEU A 207 12.34 15.96 19.74
N THR A 208 11.08 16.17 20.15
CA THR A 208 10.68 16.74 21.44
C THR A 208 9.70 15.84 22.16
#